data_AF-A0AAV2R8M6-F1
#
_entry.id   AF-A0AAV2R8M6-F1
#
_cell.length_a   1.000
_cell.length_b   1.000
_cell.length_c   1.000
_cell.angle_alpha   90.00
_cell.angle_beta   90.00
_cell.angle_gamma   90.00
#
_symmetry.space_group_name_H-M   'P 1'
#
loop_
_entity.id
_entity.type
_entity.pdbx_description
1 polymer ?
#
loop_
_entity_poly.entity_id
_entity_poly.type
_entity_poly.pdbx_seq_one_letter_code
_entity_poly.pdbx_strand_id
1 'polypeptide(L)'
;DYWCSGDGLLIIITIVVLLFISYSKILKPCFGKAIIRKLEPVKNIAELLCNKRLLGLPLAPILVSVLVYGALLIFLLVDTAGERHRLISLFGLLLQIFLGFIFSKAPQKVKWQQILWGIGIQFAFGLLILRWSVGKAVFNCAGDKVSAFLSFTKEGSSFVFGDLLTKENPIFAFTSLPVIFFVSFIVQILYFYGAMQWLVIKLGWCLQ
;
A
#
# COMPACT_ATOMS: atom_id res chain seq x y z
N ASP A 1 10.48 23.04 -3.72
CA ASP A 1 9.21 22.40 -3.31
C ASP A 1 8.87 22.66 -1.85
N TYR A 2 8.11 23.73 -1.61
CA TYR A 2 7.67 24.26 -0.31
C TYR A 2 6.70 23.34 0.46
N TRP A 3 6.27 22.24 -0.16
CA TRP A 3 5.26 21.32 0.39
C TRP A 3 5.86 20.26 1.33
N CYS A 4 7.16 19.97 1.22
CA CYS A 4 7.84 18.96 2.04
C CYS A 4 8.71 19.55 3.17
N SER A 5 9.24 20.76 2.96
CA SER A 5 10.04 21.51 3.94
C SER A 5 9.16 22.50 4.71
N GLY A 6 9.36 22.59 6.04
CA GLY A 6 8.61 23.50 6.91
C GLY A 6 7.28 22.94 7.44
N ASP A 7 6.30 23.82 7.56
CA ASP A 7 4.94 23.62 8.08
C ASP A 7 3.96 23.03 7.05
N GLY A 8 4.26 23.11 5.75
CA GLY A 8 3.40 22.61 4.67
C GLY A 8 3.03 21.12 4.80
N LEU A 9 3.98 20.24 5.11
CA LEU A 9 3.69 18.82 5.34
C LEU A 9 2.83 18.63 6.60
N LEU A 10 3.11 19.40 7.65
CA LEU A 10 2.37 19.31 8.91
C LEU A 10 0.90 19.71 8.67
N ILE A 11 0.66 20.78 7.93
CA ILE A 11 -0.67 21.23 7.52
C ILE A 11 -1.38 20.17 6.67
N ILE A 12 -0.69 19.54 5.71
CA ILE A 12 -1.28 18.46 4.89
C ILE A 12 -1.65 17.26 5.77
N ILE A 13 -0.75 16.82 6.65
CA ILE A 13 -1.02 15.71 7.57
C ILE A 13 -2.19 16.06 8.49
N THR A 14 -2.22 17.26 9.07
CA THR A 14 -3.31 17.71 9.93
C THR A 14 -4.61 17.82 9.16
N ILE A 15 -4.63 18.32 7.93
CA ILE A 15 -5.83 18.39 7.08
C ILE A 15 -6.31 17.00 6.70
N VAL A 16 -5.43 16.09 6.29
CA VAL A 16 -5.78 14.70 5.95
C VAL A 16 -6.33 13.98 7.19
N VAL A 17 -5.68 14.13 8.34
CA VAL A 17 -6.12 13.55 9.60
C VAL A 17 -7.46 14.17 10.04
N LEU A 18 -7.66 15.48 9.93
CA LEU A 18 -8.93 16.13 10.28
C LEU A 18 -10.06 15.78 9.32
N LEU A 19 -9.81 15.75 8.01
CA LEU A 19 -10.78 15.28 7.02
C LEU A 19 -11.13 13.81 7.29
N PHE A 20 -10.16 13.00 7.66
CA PHE A 20 -10.36 11.59 7.96
C PHE A 20 -11.14 11.38 9.27
N ILE A 21 -10.80 12.11 10.34
CA ILE A 21 -11.51 12.10 11.63
C ILE A 21 -12.94 12.63 11.43
N SER A 22 -13.12 13.71 10.68
CA SER A 22 -14.43 14.28 10.36
C SER A 22 -15.27 13.31 9.51
N TYR A 23 -14.67 12.66 8.51
CA TYR A 23 -15.33 11.61 7.75
C TYR A 23 -15.78 10.44 8.66
N SER A 24 -14.91 9.99 9.56
CA SER A 24 -15.19 8.83 10.42
C SER A 24 -16.16 9.11 11.57
N LYS A 25 -16.13 10.31 12.17
CA LYS A 25 -17.01 10.70 13.29
C LYS A 25 -18.30 11.42 12.88
N ILE A 26 -18.33 12.13 11.76
CA ILE A 26 -19.50 12.92 11.33
C ILE A 26 -20.16 12.28 10.11
N LEU A 27 -19.42 12.01 9.03
CA LEU A 27 -20.01 11.54 7.78
C LEU A 27 -20.49 10.08 7.87
N LYS A 28 -19.70 9.19 8.48
CA LYS A 28 -20.06 7.76 8.59
C LYS A 28 -21.30 7.48 9.46
N PRO A 29 -21.48 8.10 10.66
CA PRO A 29 -22.70 7.89 11.44
C PRO A 29 -23.91 8.67 10.93
N CYS A 30 -23.73 9.89 10.40
CA CYS A 30 -24.84 10.73 9.95
C CYS A 30 -25.35 10.32 8.54
N PHE A 31 -24.42 10.03 7.62
CA PHE A 31 -24.72 9.68 6.24
C PHE A 31 -24.49 8.21 5.90
N GLY A 32 -23.91 7.37 6.77
CA GLY A 32 -23.66 5.97 6.43
C GLY A 32 -24.93 5.21 6.05
N LYS A 33 -26.03 5.39 6.80
CA LYS A 33 -27.33 4.78 6.48
C LYS A 33 -27.99 5.41 5.24
N ALA A 34 -27.82 6.72 5.05
CA ALA A 34 -28.40 7.45 3.91
C ALA A 34 -27.66 7.17 2.59
N ILE A 35 -26.33 7.09 2.61
CA ILE A 35 -25.47 6.73 1.49
C ILE A 35 -25.72 5.28 1.12
N ILE A 36 -25.71 4.33 2.06
CA ILE A 36 -26.01 2.92 1.75
C ILE A 36 -27.39 2.78 1.11
N ARG A 37 -28.40 3.49 1.61
CA ARG A 37 -29.76 3.50 1.04
C ARG A 37 -29.82 4.14 -0.36
N LYS A 38 -29.02 5.18 -0.64
CA LYS A 38 -28.89 5.75 -1.99
C LYS A 38 -28.02 4.91 -2.93
N LEU A 39 -27.07 4.16 -2.40
CA LEU A 39 -26.21 3.25 -3.15
C LEU A 39 -26.88 1.90 -3.39
N GLU A 40 -27.94 1.55 -2.67
CA GLU A 40 -28.75 0.35 -2.84
C GLU A 40 -29.26 0.15 -4.29
N PRO A 41 -29.82 1.14 -4.99
CA PRO A 41 -30.20 0.99 -6.40
C PRO A 41 -28.99 0.75 -7.31
N VAL A 42 -27.85 1.41 -7.07
CA VAL A 42 -26.62 1.22 -7.85
C VAL A 42 -25.99 -0.13 -7.56
N LYS A 43 -26.01 -0.58 -6.31
CA LYS A 43 -25.56 -1.90 -5.88
C LYS A 43 -26.44 -2.98 -6.46
N ASN A 44 -27.76 -2.78 -6.49
CA ASN A 44 -28.70 -3.71 -7.13
C ASN A 44 -28.53 -3.72 -8.66
N ILE A 45 -28.14 -2.61 -9.29
CA ILE A 45 -27.79 -2.56 -10.72
C ILE A 45 -26.43 -3.19 -11.00
N ALA A 46 -25.43 -2.99 -10.13
CA ALA A 46 -24.11 -3.60 -10.21
C ALA A 46 -24.18 -5.11 -9.91
N GLU A 47 -25.00 -5.51 -8.95
CA GLU A 47 -25.37 -6.91 -8.69
C GLU A 47 -26.24 -7.43 -9.83
N LEU A 48 -27.11 -6.67 -10.48
CA LEU A 48 -27.78 -7.11 -11.70
C LEU A 48 -26.76 -7.32 -12.83
N LEU A 49 -25.78 -6.44 -13.02
CA LEU A 49 -24.71 -6.61 -14.02
C LEU A 49 -23.78 -7.77 -13.67
N CYS A 50 -23.56 -8.05 -12.38
CA CYS A 50 -22.71 -9.12 -11.89
C CYS A 50 -23.46 -10.48 -11.73
N ASN A 51 -24.79 -10.45 -11.59
CA ASN A 51 -25.65 -11.60 -11.24
C ASN A 51 -26.80 -11.86 -12.24
N LYS A 52 -27.07 -11.03 -13.26
CA LYS A 52 -28.05 -11.40 -14.31
C LYS A 52 -27.46 -12.40 -15.30
N ARG A 53 -27.67 -13.65 -14.91
CA ARG A 53 -28.52 -14.65 -15.57
C ARG A 53 -29.65 -14.07 -16.48
N LEU A 54 -29.32 -13.27 -17.50
CA LEU A 54 -30.23 -12.91 -18.61
C LEU A 54 -29.70 -13.40 -19.97
N LEU A 55 -28.45 -13.86 -20.02
CA LEU A 55 -27.82 -14.49 -21.18
C LEU A 55 -27.02 -15.75 -20.80
N GLY A 56 -27.52 -16.55 -19.84
CA GLY A 56 -27.02 -17.92 -19.58
C GLY A 56 -25.53 -18.13 -19.22
N LEU A 57 -24.69 -17.10 -19.23
CA LEU A 57 -23.24 -17.20 -19.07
C LEU A 57 -22.71 -16.11 -18.12
N PRO A 58 -21.77 -16.45 -17.21
CA PRO A 58 -21.15 -15.52 -16.24
C PRO A 58 -20.16 -14.53 -16.90
N LEU A 59 -20.35 -14.18 -18.17
CA LEU A 59 -19.37 -13.48 -18.99
C LEU A 59 -19.16 -12.02 -18.60
N ALA A 60 -20.16 -11.29 -18.09
CA ALA A 60 -20.04 -9.85 -17.87
C ALA A 60 -18.93 -9.42 -16.87
N PRO A 61 -18.84 -9.95 -15.63
CA PRO A 61 -17.75 -9.62 -14.72
C PRO A 61 -16.39 -10.19 -15.19
N ILE A 62 -16.42 -11.35 -15.86
CA ILE A 62 -15.23 -11.95 -16.48
C ILE A 62 -14.71 -11.02 -17.59
N LEU A 63 -15.57 -10.46 -18.43
CA LEU A 63 -15.21 -9.55 -19.51
C LEU A 63 -14.55 -8.27 -18.98
N VAL A 64 -15.11 -7.67 -17.92
CA VAL A 64 -14.53 -6.47 -17.29
C VAL A 64 -13.16 -6.78 -16.69
N SER A 65 -13.02 -7.89 -15.97
CA SER A 65 -11.70 -8.29 -15.43
C SER A 65 -10.68 -8.58 -16.54
N VAL A 66 -11.07 -9.30 -17.58
CA VAL A 66 -10.23 -9.58 -18.75
C VAL A 66 -9.83 -8.29 -19.46
N LEU A 67 -10.72 -7.31 -19.57
CA LEU A 67 -10.42 -6.00 -20.16
C LEU A 67 -9.42 -5.21 -19.31
N VAL A 68 -9.59 -5.20 -17.98
CA VAL A 68 -8.67 -4.50 -17.06
C VAL A 68 -7.29 -5.15 -17.08
N TYR A 69 -7.20 -6.47 -16.93
CA TYR A 69 -5.92 -7.17 -16.99
C TYR A 69 -5.31 -7.12 -18.39
N GLY A 70 -6.12 -7.18 -19.44
CA GLY A 70 -5.68 -7.03 -20.83
C GLY A 70 -5.07 -5.65 -21.09
N ALA A 71 -5.73 -4.59 -20.63
CA ALA A 71 -5.20 -3.23 -20.70
C ALA A 71 -3.90 -3.08 -19.90
N LEU A 72 -3.83 -3.68 -18.71
CA LEU A 72 -2.62 -3.69 -17.88
C LEU A 72 -1.46 -4.43 -18.55
N LEU A 73 -1.75 -5.58 -19.19
CA LEU A 73 -0.78 -6.40 -19.90
C LEU A 73 -0.30 -5.71 -21.18
N ILE A 74 -1.20 -5.07 -21.94
CA ILE A 74 -0.85 -4.24 -23.10
C ILE A 74 0.02 -3.06 -22.67
N PHE A 75 -0.38 -2.34 -21.62
CA PHE A 75 0.42 -1.25 -21.05
C PHE A 75 1.83 -1.72 -20.67
N LEU A 76 1.92 -2.89 -20.02
CA LEU A 76 3.20 -3.48 -19.63
C LEU A 76 4.03 -3.88 -20.85
N LEU A 77 3.43 -4.46 -21.89
CA LEU A 77 4.12 -4.79 -23.14
C LEU A 77 4.63 -3.55 -23.88
N VAL A 78 3.83 -2.48 -23.94
CA VAL A 78 4.23 -1.19 -24.55
C VAL A 78 5.39 -0.55 -23.78
N ASP A 79 5.33 -0.53 -22.45
CA ASP A 79 6.42 0.01 -21.62
C ASP A 79 7.66 -0.91 -21.61
N THR A 80 7.51 -2.19 -21.95
CA THR A 80 8.60 -3.18 -22.01
C THR A 80 9.26 -3.29 -23.39
N ALA A 81 8.56 -2.91 -24.47
CA ALA A 81 9.01 -3.09 -25.85
C ALA A 81 10.38 -2.42 -26.17
N GLY A 82 10.78 -1.40 -25.41
CA GLY A 82 12.02 -0.67 -25.62
C GLY A 82 13.27 -1.23 -24.92
N GLU A 83 13.13 -2.10 -23.90
CA GLU A 83 14.21 -2.42 -22.96
C GLU A 83 14.22 -3.91 -22.58
N ARG A 84 15.22 -4.66 -23.08
CA ARG A 84 15.35 -6.12 -22.83
C ARG A 84 15.41 -6.50 -21.35
N HIS A 85 15.90 -5.60 -20.49
CA HIS A 85 15.99 -5.86 -19.05
C HIS A 85 14.63 -5.92 -18.34
N ARG A 86 13.60 -5.25 -18.86
CA ARG A 86 12.25 -5.26 -18.26
C ARG A 86 11.53 -6.59 -18.45
N LEU A 87 11.85 -7.34 -19.52
CA LEU A 87 11.37 -8.71 -19.76
C LEU A 87 11.85 -9.67 -18.66
N ILE A 88 13.06 -9.46 -18.14
CA ILE A 88 13.61 -10.29 -17.06
C ILE A 88 12.79 -10.12 -15.78
N SER A 89 12.37 -8.89 -15.46
CA SER A 89 11.50 -8.63 -14.30
C SER A 89 10.12 -9.27 -14.46
N LEU A 90 9.52 -9.21 -15.66
CA LEU A 90 8.24 -9.88 -15.94
C LEU A 90 8.37 -11.40 -15.80
N PHE A 91 9.45 -11.98 -16.32
CA PHE A 91 9.74 -13.41 -16.17
C PHE A 91 9.94 -13.80 -14.70
N GLY A 92 10.63 -12.95 -13.92
CA GLY A 92 10.79 -13.16 -12.48
C GLY A 92 9.45 -13.23 -11.73
N LEU A 93 8.49 -12.35 -12.07
CA LEU A 93 7.14 -12.40 -11.49
C LEU A 93 6.42 -13.71 -11.82
N LEU A 94 6.47 -14.15 -13.09
CA LEU A 94 5.88 -15.43 -13.51
C LEU A 94 6.54 -16.61 -12.81
N LEU A 95 7.87 -16.58 -12.66
CA LEU A 95 8.63 -17.61 -11.97
C LEU A 95 8.27 -17.70 -10.49
N GLN A 96 8.07 -16.57 -9.80
CA GLN A 96 7.63 -16.56 -8.39
C GLN A 96 6.24 -17.18 -8.21
N ILE A 97 5.30 -16.89 -9.12
CA ILE A 97 3.96 -17.50 -9.12
C ILE A 97 4.08 -19.02 -9.40
N PHE A 98 4.91 -19.40 -10.36
CA PHE A 98 5.15 -20.80 -10.71
C PHE A 98 5.77 -21.60 -9.56
N LEU A 99 6.79 -21.06 -8.89
CA LEU A 99 7.39 -21.65 -7.69
C LEU A 99 6.34 -21.79 -6.58
N GLY A 100 5.54 -20.76 -6.34
CA GLY A 100 4.42 -20.83 -5.38
C GLY A 100 3.40 -21.92 -5.73
N PHE A 101 3.16 -22.16 -7.01
CA PHE A 101 2.27 -23.22 -7.48
C PHE A 101 2.86 -24.63 -7.29
N ILE A 102 4.15 -24.83 -7.59
CA ILE A 102 4.84 -26.13 -7.39
C ILE A 102 4.89 -26.50 -5.91
N PHE A 103 5.25 -25.56 -5.05
CA PHE A 103 5.34 -25.81 -3.61
C PHE A 103 3.97 -25.77 -2.89
N SER A 104 2.88 -25.58 -3.63
CA SER A 104 1.54 -25.57 -3.05
C SER A 104 1.10 -26.96 -2.62
N LYS A 105 0.63 -27.07 -1.37
CA LYS A 105 0.06 -28.30 -0.82
C LYS A 105 -1.21 -28.77 -1.55
N ALA A 106 -1.95 -27.85 -2.17
CA ALA A 106 -3.21 -28.16 -2.87
C ALA A 106 -3.36 -27.26 -4.12
N PRO A 107 -2.60 -27.52 -5.21
CA PRO A 107 -2.59 -26.67 -6.40
C PRO A 107 -3.97 -26.52 -7.05
N GLN A 108 -4.84 -27.54 -6.91
CA GLN A 108 -6.20 -27.53 -7.45
C GLN A 108 -7.17 -26.61 -6.68
N LYS A 109 -6.86 -26.22 -5.43
CA LYS A 109 -7.72 -25.35 -4.60
C LYS A 109 -7.28 -23.88 -4.63
N VAL A 110 -6.32 -23.55 -5.49
CA VAL A 110 -5.79 -22.19 -5.61
C VAL A 110 -6.85 -21.29 -6.23
N LYS A 111 -7.21 -20.25 -5.49
CA LYS A 111 -8.16 -19.25 -5.97
C LYS A 111 -7.41 -18.15 -6.73
N TRP A 112 -7.45 -18.24 -8.07
CA TRP A 112 -6.70 -17.35 -8.97
C TRP A 112 -7.13 -15.88 -8.90
N GLN A 113 -8.39 -15.61 -8.53
CA GLN A 113 -8.91 -14.24 -8.41
C GLN A 113 -8.13 -13.43 -7.36
N GLN A 114 -7.80 -14.01 -6.22
CA GLN A 114 -7.06 -13.36 -5.13
C GLN A 114 -5.62 -13.07 -5.54
N ILE A 115 -4.99 -14.01 -6.25
CA ILE A 115 -3.61 -13.85 -6.73
C ILE A 115 -3.56 -12.70 -7.75
N LEU A 116 -4.45 -12.71 -8.73
CA LEU A 116 -4.52 -11.66 -9.75
C LEU A 116 -4.83 -10.29 -9.13
N TRP A 117 -5.75 -10.23 -8.15
CA TRP A 117 -6.07 -8.97 -7.47
C TRP A 117 -4.89 -8.43 -6.65
N GLY A 118 -4.17 -9.31 -5.97
CA GLY A 118 -2.94 -8.96 -5.24
C GLY A 118 -1.86 -8.39 -6.16
N ILE A 119 -1.60 -9.06 -7.29
CA ILE A 119 -0.64 -8.59 -8.30
C ILE A 119 -1.09 -7.26 -8.90
N GLY A 120 -2.39 -7.12 -9.21
CA GLY A 120 -2.97 -5.89 -9.76
C GLY A 120 -2.81 -4.70 -8.82
N ILE A 121 -3.12 -4.87 -7.53
CA ILE A 121 -2.94 -3.82 -6.51
C ILE A 121 -1.46 -3.48 -6.33
N GLN A 122 -0.58 -4.48 -6.25
CA GLN A 122 0.86 -4.24 -6.11
C GLN A 122 1.41 -3.47 -7.32
N PHE A 123 0.99 -3.81 -8.53
CA PHE A 123 1.38 -3.11 -9.75
C PHE A 123 0.82 -1.68 -9.80
N ALA A 124 -0.45 -1.50 -9.47
CA ALA A 124 -1.09 -0.18 -9.41
C ALA A 124 -0.41 0.73 -8.38
N PHE A 125 -0.09 0.19 -7.19
CA PHE A 125 0.65 0.93 -6.17
C PHE A 125 2.04 1.32 -6.67
N GLY A 126 2.78 0.38 -7.28
CA GLY A 126 4.08 0.65 -7.89
C GLY A 126 4.04 1.75 -8.96
N LEU A 127 3.03 1.75 -9.84
CA LEU A 127 2.83 2.81 -10.82
C LEU A 127 2.56 4.17 -10.16
N LEU A 128 1.71 4.17 -9.13
CA LEU A 128 1.35 5.38 -8.40
C LEU A 128 2.56 5.99 -7.69
N ILE A 129 3.42 5.19 -7.04
CA ILE A 129 4.55 5.74 -6.28
C ILE A 129 5.83 5.93 -7.12
N LEU A 130 6.07 5.13 -8.17
CA LEU A 130 7.33 5.18 -8.94
C LEU A 130 7.21 5.93 -10.26
N ARG A 131 6.08 5.81 -10.98
CA ARG A 131 5.92 6.40 -12.33
C ARG A 131 5.24 7.77 -12.28
N TRP A 132 4.27 7.95 -11.38
CA TRP A 132 3.57 9.23 -11.22
C TRP A 132 4.45 10.26 -10.51
N SER A 133 4.67 11.42 -11.12
CA SER A 133 5.60 12.46 -10.62
C SER A 133 5.26 12.96 -9.22
N VAL A 134 3.98 13.25 -8.97
CA VAL A 134 3.49 13.67 -7.65
C VAL A 134 3.65 12.54 -6.62
N GLY A 135 3.41 11.30 -7.02
CA GLY A 135 3.49 10.14 -6.13
C GLY A 135 4.92 9.88 -5.68
N LYS A 136 5.87 10.01 -6.61
CA LYS A 136 7.31 9.96 -6.32
C LYS A 136 7.74 11.09 -5.39
N ALA A 137 7.26 12.31 -5.61
CA ALA A 137 7.56 13.45 -4.73
C ALA A 137 7.03 13.23 -3.30
N VAL A 138 5.80 12.72 -3.16
CA VAL A 138 5.20 12.37 -1.85
C VAL A 138 6.00 11.27 -1.16
N PHE A 139 6.35 10.20 -1.89
CA PHE A 139 7.08 9.07 -1.31
C PHE A 139 8.50 9.44 -0.88
N ASN A 140 9.20 10.25 -1.69
CA ASN A 140 10.51 10.80 -1.33
C ASN A 140 10.41 11.66 -0.06
N CYS A 141 9.40 12.54 0.01
CA CYS A 141 9.18 13.35 1.20
C CYS A 141 8.95 12.51 2.46
N ALA A 142 8.13 11.45 2.36
CA ALA A 142 7.93 10.52 3.46
C ALA A 142 9.23 9.80 3.86
N GLY A 143 10.03 9.38 2.88
CA GLY A 143 11.35 8.79 3.10
C GLY A 143 12.29 9.73 3.84
N ASP A 144 12.34 11.00 3.47
CA ASP A 144 13.17 12.02 4.14
C ASP A 144 12.75 12.23 5.59
N LYS A 145 11.45 12.21 5.90
CA LYS A 145 10.96 12.30 7.29
C LYS A 145 11.29 11.06 8.10
N VAL A 146 11.18 9.87 7.53
CA VAL A 146 11.62 8.63 8.20
C VAL A 146 13.12 8.70 8.44
N SER A 147 13.92 9.14 7.47
CA SER A 147 15.37 9.31 7.64
C SER A 147 15.72 10.32 8.73
N ALA A 148 15.02 11.46 8.79
CA ALA A 148 15.19 12.44 9.86
C ALA A 148 14.83 11.85 11.23
N PHE A 149 13.73 11.11 11.31
CA PHE A 149 13.33 10.41 12.55
C PHE A 149 14.38 9.40 13.01
N LEU A 150 14.94 8.62 12.08
CA LEU A 150 16.04 7.69 12.35
C LEU A 150 17.33 8.41 12.79
N SER A 151 17.56 9.64 12.33
CA SER A 151 18.72 10.42 12.75
C SER A 151 18.67 10.81 14.23
N PHE A 152 17.47 11.11 14.77
CA PHE A 152 17.31 11.37 16.21
C PHE A 152 17.69 10.15 17.06
N THR A 153 17.39 8.95 16.56
CA THR A 153 17.81 7.73 17.25
C THR A 153 19.31 7.53 17.23
N LYS A 154 19.99 7.93 16.16
CA LYS A 154 21.46 7.87 16.08
C LYS A 154 22.12 8.79 17.11
N GLU A 155 21.59 10.00 17.29
CA GLU A 155 22.06 10.91 18.34
C GLU A 155 21.81 10.35 19.75
N GLY A 156 20.63 9.75 19.98
CA GLY A 156 20.34 9.05 21.24
C GLY A 156 21.27 7.86 21.50
N SER A 157 21.66 7.13 20.45
CA SER A 157 22.64 6.04 20.56
C SER A 157 24.03 6.56 20.92
N SER A 158 24.47 7.65 20.28
CA SER A 158 25.72 8.35 20.62
C SER A 158 25.76 8.78 22.08
N PHE A 159 24.64 9.25 22.64
CA PHE A 159 24.54 9.62 24.05
C PHE A 159 24.71 8.41 24.99
N VAL A 160 24.12 7.25 24.65
CA VAL A 160 24.14 6.06 25.51
C VAL A 160 25.46 5.29 25.42
N PHE A 161 25.99 5.11 24.20
CA PHE A 161 27.16 4.25 23.93
C PHE A 161 28.45 5.01 23.62
N GLY A 162 28.37 6.34 23.48
CA GLY A 162 29.49 7.20 23.12
C GLY A 162 29.78 7.25 21.62
N ASP A 163 30.45 8.32 21.19
CA ASP A 163 30.79 8.57 19.79
C ASP A 163 31.83 7.58 19.23
N LEU A 164 32.68 6.99 20.07
CA LEU A 164 33.72 6.03 19.67
C LEU A 164 33.16 4.77 18.99
N LEU A 165 32.06 4.23 19.54
CA LEU A 165 31.43 2.98 19.06
C LEU A 165 30.36 3.22 17.98
N THR A 166 30.00 4.49 17.76
CA THR A 166 28.86 4.89 16.93
C THR A 166 29.30 5.67 15.69
N LYS A 167 30.34 6.51 15.78
CA LYS A 167 30.82 7.39 14.69
C LYS A 167 32.21 7.03 14.21
N GLU A 168 33.18 6.81 15.11
CA GLU A 168 34.57 6.54 14.72
C GLU A 168 34.80 5.09 14.31
N ASN A 169 34.34 4.14 15.13
CA ASN A 169 34.32 2.71 14.81
C ASN A 169 32.87 2.22 14.88
N PRO A 170 32.04 2.48 13.86
CA PRO A 170 30.62 2.17 13.90
C PRO A 170 30.42 0.65 13.94
N ILE A 171 30.25 0.12 15.15
CA ILE A 171 29.89 -1.28 15.32
C ILE A 171 28.40 -1.40 15.01
N PHE A 172 28.06 -2.36 14.14
CA PHE A 172 26.68 -2.56 13.68
C PHE A 172 25.68 -2.68 14.84
N ALA A 173 26.07 -3.37 15.91
CA ALA A 173 25.24 -3.56 17.09
C ALA A 173 24.83 -2.22 17.74
N PHE A 174 25.76 -1.30 17.97
CA PHE A 174 25.46 -0.04 18.66
C PHE A 174 24.84 1.02 17.75
N THR A 175 24.99 0.90 16.43
CA THR A 175 24.36 1.83 15.47
C THR A 175 22.95 1.41 15.06
N SER A 176 22.70 0.11 14.91
CA SER A 176 21.47 -0.41 14.30
C SER A 176 20.48 -0.99 15.30
N LEU A 177 20.93 -1.62 16.39
CA LEU A 177 20.01 -2.16 17.40
C LEU A 177 19.17 -1.05 18.08
N PRO A 178 19.74 0.10 18.50
CA PRO A 178 18.96 1.15 19.14
C PRO A 178 17.87 1.73 18.25
N VAL A 179 18.12 1.79 16.93
CA VAL A 179 17.11 2.15 15.92
C VAL A 179 15.90 1.22 15.99
N ILE A 180 16.15 -0.10 16.01
CA ILE A 180 15.08 -1.10 16.08
C ILE A 180 14.32 -0.98 17.41
N PHE A 181 15.03 -0.84 18.54
CA PHE A 181 14.40 -0.66 19.85
C PHE A 181 13.51 0.60 19.90
N PHE A 182 13.99 1.74 19.39
CA PHE A 182 13.24 2.98 19.37
C PHE A 182 11.99 2.90 18.49
N VAL A 183 12.11 2.34 17.28
CA VAL A 183 10.95 2.12 16.40
C VAL A 183 9.94 1.18 17.06
N SER A 184 10.42 0.13 17.74
CA SER A 184 9.54 -0.82 18.45
C SER A 184 8.77 -0.16 19.59
N PHE A 185 9.44 0.69 20.37
CA PHE A 185 8.80 1.48 21.42
C PHE A 185 7.74 2.44 20.87
N ILE A 186 8.04 3.12 19.76
CA ILE A 186 7.10 4.05 19.13
C ILE A 186 5.89 3.31 18.57
N VAL A 187 6.10 2.17 17.92
CA VAL A 187 5.01 1.29 17.48
C VAL A 187 4.16 0.84 18.66
N GLN A 188 4.77 0.49 19.80
CA GLN A 188 4.05 0.12 21.03
C GLN A 188 3.17 1.26 21.55
N ILE A 189 3.68 2.49 21.58
CA ILE A 189 2.88 3.69 21.93
C ILE A 189 1.72 3.87 20.94
N LEU A 190 1.99 3.70 19.65
CA LEU A 190 1.00 3.86 18.59
C LEU A 190 -0.11 2.80 18.65
N TYR A 191 0.22 1.60 19.12
CA TYR A 191 -0.76 0.56 19.48
C TYR A 191 -1.53 0.92 20.75
N PHE A 192 -0.88 1.41 21.81
CA PHE A 192 -1.58 1.83 23.02
C PHE A 192 -2.60 2.95 22.73
N TYR A 193 -2.23 3.90 21.86
CA TYR A 193 -3.11 5.00 21.45
C TYR A 193 -4.23 4.58 20.48
N GLY A 194 -4.20 3.35 19.94
CA GLY A 194 -5.22 2.85 19.01
C GLY A 194 -5.00 3.21 17.53
N ALA A 195 -3.95 3.94 17.20
CA ALA A 195 -3.68 4.41 15.82
C ALA A 195 -3.25 3.27 14.89
N MET A 196 -2.43 2.32 15.37
CA MET A 196 -2.03 1.15 14.58
C MET A 196 -3.20 0.20 14.32
N GLN A 197 -4.08 -0.02 15.31
CA GLN A 197 -5.30 -0.82 15.14
C GLN A 197 -6.21 -0.19 14.10
N TRP A 198 -6.38 1.13 14.17
CA TRP A 198 -7.17 1.87 13.19
C TRP A 198 -6.60 1.71 11.77
N LEU A 199 -5.28 1.84 11.59
CA LEU A 199 -4.61 1.66 10.29
C LEU A 199 -4.80 0.25 9.74
N VAL A 200 -4.55 -0.78 10.56
CA VAL A 200 -4.64 -2.19 10.14
C VAL A 200 -6.08 -2.56 9.73
N ILE A 201 -7.10 -2.12 10.48
CA ILE A 201 -8.50 -2.39 10.13
C ILE A 201 -8.88 -1.73 8.81
N LYS A 202 -8.36 -0.52 8.55
CA LYS A 202 -8.63 0.19 7.29
C LYS A 202 -7.96 -0.45 6.10
N LEU A 203 -6.70 -0.87 6.23
CA LEU A 203 -6.01 -1.62 5.19
C LEU A 203 -6.69 -2.98 4.94
N GLY A 204 -7.10 -3.68 6.01
CA GLY A 204 -7.85 -4.93 5.91
C GLY A 204 -9.17 -4.76 5.15
N TRP A 205 -9.94 -3.69 5.45
CA TRP A 205 -11.17 -3.38 4.71
C TRP A 205 -10.93 -3.01 3.24
N CYS A 206 -9.76 -2.45 2.91
CA CYS A 206 -9.40 -2.14 1.53
C CYS A 206 -8.97 -3.39 0.73
N LEU A 207 -8.45 -4.41 1.42
CA LEU A 207 -7.90 -5.61 0.80
C LEU A 207 -8.92 -6.76 0.71
N GLN A 208 -9.97 -6.73 1.54
CA GLN A 208 -11.07 -7.71 1.58
C GLN A 208 -12.08 -7.51 0.45
#